data_AF-A0A147IWK4-F1
#
_entry.id   AF-A0A147IWK4-F1
#
_cell.length_a   1.000
_cell.length_b   1.000
_cell.length_c   1.000
_cell.angle_alpha   90.00
_cell.angle_beta   90.00
_cell.angle_gamma   90.00
#
_symmetry.space_group_name_H-M   'P 1'
#
loop_
_entity.id
_entity.type
_entity.pdbx_description
1 polymer ?
#
loop_
_entity_poly.entity_id
_entity_poly.type
_entity_poly.pdbx_seq_one_letter_code
_entity_poly.pdbx_strand_id
1 'polypeptide(L)' 'MDGSIGDIPKKRGRKPQGGRQEGVLVRMPAEELAGVDEWRADQGDQPTRPEAIRRLVRKGLETR' A
#
# COMPACT_ATOMS: atom_id res chain seq x y z
N MET A 1 -43.17 24.79 8.49
CA MET A 1 -42.83 23.58 7.72
C MET A 1 -41.35 23.32 7.96
N ASP A 2 -40.98 22.95 9.18
CA ASP A 2 -40.90 21.59 9.71
C ASP A 2 -40.02 20.63 8.87
N GLY A 3 -38.84 20.34 9.44
CA GLY A 3 -38.16 19.05 9.41
C GLY A 3 -37.63 18.50 8.09
N SER A 4 -36.45 18.94 7.66
CA SER A 4 -35.61 18.09 6.78
C SER A 4 -35.18 16.85 7.57
N ILE A 5 -35.70 15.68 7.21
CA ILE A 5 -35.36 14.39 7.81
C ILE A 5 -33.85 14.13 7.64
N GLY A 6 -33.12 14.23 8.75
CA GLY A 6 -31.70 13.91 8.86
C GLY A 6 -31.43 12.46 9.26
N ASP A 7 -32.38 11.55 9.08
CA ASP A 7 -32.34 10.19 9.65
C ASP A 7 -31.45 9.17 8.93
N ILE A 8 -30.77 9.57 7.86
CA ILE A 8 -29.83 8.68 7.18
C ILE A 8 -28.41 9.21 7.40
N PRO A 9 -27.68 8.71 8.42
CA PRO A 9 -26.28 9.04 8.57
C PRO A 9 -25.53 8.57 7.32
N LYS A 10 -25.06 9.53 6.51
CA LYS A 10 -24.15 9.24 5.41
C LYS A 10 -22.95 8.52 5.99
N LYS A 11 -22.68 7.29 5.54
CA LYS A 11 -21.44 6.57 5.87
C LYS A 11 -20.26 7.42 5.40
N ARG A 12 -19.71 8.24 6.30
CA ARG A 12 -18.38 8.83 6.14
C ARG A 12 -17.46 7.64 5.88
N GLY A 13 -16.71 7.69 4.79
CA GLY A 13 -15.97 6.54 4.23
C GLY A 13 -15.08 5.82 5.24
N ARG A 14 -14.39 4.76 4.78
CA ARG A 14 -13.55 3.91 5.62
C ARG A 14 -12.70 4.75 6.58
N LYS A 15 -12.81 4.47 7.89
CA LYS A 15 -11.98 5.12 8.91
C LYS A 15 -10.51 5.08 8.45
N PRO A 16 -9.72 6.15 8.65
CA PRO A 16 -8.31 6.14 8.29
C PRO A 16 -7.67 4.90 8.91
N GLN A 17 -7.17 3.99 8.07
CA GLN A 17 -6.31 2.93 8.59
C GLN A 17 -5.09 3.68 9.08
N GLY A 18 -4.87 3.71 10.39
CA GLY A 18 -3.79 4.44 11.07
C GLY A 18 -2.40 3.89 10.72
N GLY A 19 -2.09 3.78 9.43
CA GLY A 19 -0.77 3.46 8.93
C GLY A 19 0.16 4.58 9.33
N ARG A 20 1.09 4.25 10.25
CA ARG A 20 2.11 5.17 10.78
C ARG A 20 3.11 5.69 9.73
N GLN A 21 2.97 5.27 8.47
CA GLN A 21 3.91 5.57 7.39
C GLN A 21 3.17 6.31 6.27
N GLU A 22 3.87 7.26 5.65
CA GLU A 22 3.37 7.98 4.49
C GLU A 22 3.17 7.01 3.31
N GLY A 23 1.97 7.00 2.76
CA GLY A 23 1.64 6.19 1.59
C GLY A 23 2.11 6.89 0.32
N VAL A 24 3.03 6.26 -0.42
CA VAL A 24 3.47 6.74 -1.72
C VAL A 24 2.82 5.88 -2.81
N LEU A 25 2.02 6.50 -3.68
CA LEU A 25 1.45 5.85 -4.85
C LEU A 25 2.41 5.98 -6.03
N VAL A 26 2.98 4.87 -6.48
CA VAL A 26 3.88 4.80 -7.63
C VAL A 26 3.24 3.96 -8.72
N ARG A 27 3.22 4.48 -9.95
CA ARG A 27 2.80 3.71 -11.13
C ARG A 27 4.03 3.01 -11.70
N MET A 28 4.00 1.70 -11.75
CA MET A 28 5.10 0.87 -12.25
C MET A 28 4.66 0.09 -13.49
N PRO A 29 5.55 -0.13 -14.47
CA PRO A 29 5.35 -1.07 -15.56
C PRO A 29 5.04 -2.49 -15.04
N ALA A 30 4.30 -3.27 -15.83
CA ALA A 30 3.92 -4.64 -15.46
C ALA A 30 5.12 -5.57 -15.30
N GLU A 31 6.15 -5.38 -16.13
CA GLU A 31 7.42 -6.10 -16.10
C GLU A 31 8.19 -5.88 -14.78
N GLU A 32 8.26 -4.64 -14.29
CA GLU A 32 8.90 -4.36 -13.01
C GLU A 32 8.12 -4.97 -11.83
N LEU A 33 6.79 -4.93 -11.89
CA LEU A 33 5.94 -5.57 -10.87
C LEU A 33 6.13 -7.09 -10.85
N ALA A 34 6.26 -7.72 -12.02
CA ALA A 34 6.56 -9.15 -12.13
C ALA A 34 7.93 -9.48 -11.51
N GLY A 35 8.96 -8.68 -11.79
CA GLY A 35 10.28 -8.86 -11.18
C GLY A 35 10.26 -8.73 -9.65
N VAL A 36 9.45 -7.82 -9.10
CA VAL A 36 9.24 -7.72 -7.64
C VAL A 36 8.55 -8.97 -7.08
N ASP A 37 7.57 -9.50 -7.81
CA ASP A 37 6.82 -10.69 -7.40
C ASP A 37 7.68 -11.96 -7.42
N GLU A 38 8.51 -12.13 -8.44
CA GLU A 38 9.50 -13.21 -8.57
C GLU A 38 10.53 -13.13 -7.44
N TRP A 39 11.16 -11.96 -7.26
CA TRP A 39 12.13 -11.74 -6.20
C TRP A 39 11.55 -12.06 -4.81
N ARG A 40 10.30 -11.68 -4.57
CA ARG A 40 9.59 -12.00 -3.32
C ARG A 40 9.38 -13.50 -3.14
N ALA A 41 9.02 -14.22 -4.21
CA ALA A 41 8.76 -15.66 -4.17
C ALA A 41 10.02 -16.45 -3.78
N ASP A 42 11.20 -15.94 -4.16
CA ASP A 42 12.49 -16.53 -3.80
C ASP A 42 12.88 -16.29 -2.33
N GLN A 43 12.18 -15.41 -1.60
CA GLN A 43 12.47 -15.17 -0.19
C GLN A 43 11.80 -16.24 0.69
N GLY A 44 12.59 -16.88 1.55
CA GLY A 44 12.09 -17.95 2.44
C GLY A 44 10.98 -17.51 3.40
N ASP A 45 10.91 -16.22 3.75
CA ASP A 45 9.88 -15.65 4.61
C ASP A 45 8.66 -15.09 3.86
N GLN A 46 8.65 -15.19 2.51
CA GLN A 46 7.54 -14.79 1.64
C GLN A 46 6.93 -13.42 2.01
N PRO A 47 7.73 -12.34 2.00
CA PRO A 47 7.30 -11.03 2.49
C PRO A 47 6.14 -10.50 1.65
N THR A 48 5.26 -9.66 2.19
CA THR A 48 4.19 -9.05 1.37
C THR A 48 4.79 -8.16 0.27
N ARG A 49 4.05 -7.87 -0.81
CA ARG A 49 4.56 -7.01 -1.91
C ARG A 49 5.08 -5.65 -1.42
N PRO A 50 4.39 -4.93 -0.51
CA PRO A 50 4.93 -3.68 0.05
C PRO A 50 6.18 -3.86 0.91
N GLU A 51 6.33 -5.00 1.60
CA GLU A 51 7.56 -5.32 2.34
C GLU A 51 8.72 -5.64 1.39
N ALA A 52 8.45 -6.39 0.32
CA ALA A 52 9.44 -6.70 -0.70
C ALA A 52 10.00 -5.43 -1.34
N ILE A 53 9.12 -4.50 -1.74
CA ILE A 53 9.51 -3.19 -2.28
C ILE A 53 10.38 -2.42 -1.28
N ARG A 54 9.99 -2.38 0.00
CA ARG A 54 10.78 -1.70 1.05
C ARG A 54 12.18 -2.31 1.22
N ARG A 55 12.31 -3.63 1.12
CA ARG A 55 13.61 -4.32 1.18
C ARG A 55 14.47 -4.02 -0.05
N LEU A 56 13.90 -4.07 -1.25
CA LEU A 56 14.60 -3.75 -2.50
C LEU A 56 15.11 -2.31 -2.50
N VAL A 57 14.28 -1.34 -2.07
CA VAL A 57 14.69 0.06 -1.90
C VAL A 57 15.84 0.17 -0.91
N ARG A 58 15.77 -0.50 0.26
CA ARG A 58 16.86 -0.48 1.24
C ARG A 58 18.17 -1.01 0.65
N LYS A 59 18.14 -2.15 -0.04
CA LYS A 59 19.31 -2.72 -0.71
C LYS A 59 19.93 -1.75 -1.72
N GLY A 60 19.08 -1.08 -2.52
CA GLY A 60 19.54 -0.07 -3.48
C GLY A 60 20.19 1.15 -2.83
N LEU A 61 19.68 1.58 -1.67
CA LEU A 61 20.25 2.70 -0.91
C LEU A 61 21.57 2.34 -0.18
N GLU A 62 21.74 1.09 0.24
CA GLU A 62 22.97 0.60 0.90
C GLU A 62 24.15 0.41 -0.08
N THR A 63 23.89 0.32 -1.38
CA THR A 63 24.92 0.10 -2.42
C THR A 63 25.67 1.40 -2.78
N ARG A 64 25.46 2.50 -2.05
CA ARG A 64 26.04 3.82 -2.33
C ARG A 64 27.43 4.01 -1.73
#